data_AF-A0A017HIC0-F1
#
_entry.id   AF-A0A017HIC0-F1
#
_cell.length_a   1.000
_cell.length_b   1.000
_cell.length_c   1.000
_cell.angle_alpha   90.00
_cell.angle_beta   90.00
_cell.angle_gamma   90.00
#
_symmetry.space_group_name_H-M   'P 1'
#
loop_
_entity.id
_entity.type
_entity.pdbx_description
1 polymer ?
#
loop_
_entity_poly.entity_id
_entity_poly.type
_entity_poly.pdbx_seq_one_letter_code
_entity_poly.pdbx_strand_id
1 'polypeptide(L)'
;MIEPAPSFPLDLSHLKVAARSAIRTWAGGEGRMSREIRELGAIDEAFLRRWLGLWMLARSNPTPYRPLLAAELGTVVRPALIAAPEERLPALVSELASGLQAAGATRGLQTSLVSKFAFSLRPEVIVPYDKRARQGLGEMFGRRLPDHDYPAYLAAFHRFADAFSAHLDGTGVTEAMWDDWAPVMSERLFRMRAADKYFMLLGGFPVERMACD
;
A
#
# COMPACT_ATOMS: atom_id res chain seq x y z
N MET A 1 30.84 5.77 -0.82
CA MET A 1 30.30 6.25 -2.11
C MET A 1 29.07 7.08 -1.79
N ILE A 2 29.00 8.33 -2.23
CA ILE A 2 27.79 9.15 -2.08
C ILE A 2 26.84 8.70 -3.18
N GLU A 3 25.73 8.06 -2.81
CA GLU A 3 24.71 7.71 -3.79
C GLU A 3 24.07 8.99 -4.34
N PRO A 4 23.81 9.07 -5.65
CA PRO A 4 23.23 10.27 -6.26
C PRO A 4 21.85 10.58 -5.67
N ALA A 5 21.50 11.87 -5.64
CA ALA A 5 20.18 12.32 -5.23
C ALA A 5 19.09 11.65 -6.10
N PRO A 6 17.91 11.35 -5.52
CA PRO A 6 16.80 10.80 -6.29
C PRO A 6 16.44 11.70 -7.47
N SER A 7 16.33 11.15 -8.68
CA SER A 7 15.76 11.84 -9.83
C SER A 7 14.27 11.49 -9.95
N PHE A 8 13.42 12.50 -10.17
CA PHE A 8 11.99 12.33 -10.43
C PHE A 8 11.72 12.60 -11.91
N PRO A 9 11.74 11.56 -12.78
CA PRO A 9 11.72 11.74 -14.22
C PRO A 9 10.32 12.05 -14.78
N LEU A 10 9.25 11.80 -14.01
CA LEU A 10 7.90 12.12 -14.44
C LEU A 10 7.58 13.60 -14.19
N ASP A 11 6.85 14.21 -15.12
CA ASP A 11 6.52 15.63 -15.08
C ASP A 11 5.40 15.99 -14.06
N LEU A 12 5.09 17.28 -13.99
CA LEU A 12 4.04 17.83 -13.12
C LEU A 12 2.65 17.23 -13.37
N SER A 13 2.35 16.81 -14.59
CA SER A 13 1.05 16.20 -14.91
C SER A 13 0.90 14.85 -14.23
N HIS A 14 1.96 14.03 -14.23
CA HIS A 14 1.99 12.74 -13.55
C HIS A 14 1.88 12.89 -12.03
N LEU A 15 2.53 13.90 -11.45
CA LEU A 15 2.40 14.21 -10.02
C LEU A 15 0.94 14.51 -9.64
N LYS A 16 0.27 15.36 -10.43
CA LYS A 16 -1.15 15.69 -10.21
C LYS A 16 -2.05 14.47 -10.38
N VAL A 17 -1.77 13.59 -11.34
CA VAL A 17 -2.53 12.33 -11.52
C VAL A 17 -2.34 11.41 -10.31
N ALA A 18 -1.11 11.23 -9.84
CA ALA A 18 -0.81 10.40 -8.67
C ALA A 18 -1.49 10.95 -7.40
N ALA A 19 -1.41 12.25 -7.15
CA ALA A 19 -2.06 12.92 -6.03
C ALA A 19 -3.60 12.77 -6.07
N ARG A 20 -4.24 13.01 -7.23
CA ARG A 20 -5.69 12.83 -7.39
C ARG A 20 -6.13 11.38 -7.21
N SER A 21 -5.35 10.42 -7.72
CA SER A 21 -5.64 8.99 -7.51
C SER A 21 -5.54 8.64 -6.02
N ALA A 22 -4.53 9.13 -5.30
CA ALA A 22 -4.41 8.93 -3.85
C ALA A 22 -5.65 9.43 -3.09
N ILE A 23 -6.12 10.64 -3.41
CA ILE A 23 -7.32 11.23 -2.79
C ILE A 23 -8.57 10.39 -3.11
N ARG A 24 -8.83 10.11 -4.40
CA ARG A 24 -10.04 9.41 -4.83
C ARG A 24 -10.13 8.00 -4.29
N THR A 25 -9.04 7.24 -4.35
CA THR A 25 -9.01 5.87 -3.83
C THR A 25 -9.25 5.82 -2.32
N TRP A 26 -8.70 6.79 -1.58
CA TRP A 26 -8.92 6.91 -0.15
C TRP A 26 -10.33 7.37 0.21
N ALA A 27 -10.80 8.48 -0.37
CA ALA A 27 -12.15 9.00 -0.17
C ALA A 27 -13.23 7.99 -0.56
N GLY A 28 -12.96 7.17 -1.58
CA GLY A 28 -13.82 6.10 -2.04
C GLY A 28 -13.75 4.84 -1.16
N GLY A 29 -13.03 3.82 -1.66
CA GLY A 29 -13.07 2.47 -1.11
C GLY A 29 -12.11 2.23 0.04
N GLU A 30 -10.86 2.71 -0.07
CA GLU A 30 -9.79 2.37 0.87
C GLU A 30 -10.06 2.92 2.27
N GLY A 31 -10.43 4.20 2.39
CA GLY A 31 -10.69 4.84 3.69
C GLY A 31 -11.91 4.26 4.41
N ARG A 32 -12.99 3.96 3.67
CA ARG A 32 -14.18 3.28 4.23
C ARG A 32 -13.81 1.91 4.78
N MET A 33 -13.06 1.13 4.00
CA MET A 33 -12.70 -0.23 4.36
C MET A 33 -11.68 -0.28 5.50
N SER A 34 -10.79 0.73 5.58
CA SER A 34 -9.87 0.93 6.70
C SER A 34 -10.59 1.25 8.02
N ARG A 35 -11.66 2.05 8.00
CA ARG A 35 -12.51 2.25 9.19
C ARG A 35 -13.23 0.96 9.59
N GLU A 36 -13.90 0.33 8.62
CA GLU A 36 -14.68 -0.89 8.85
C GLU A 36 -13.83 -2.01 9.48
N ILE A 37 -12.62 -2.28 8.96
CA ILE A 37 -11.77 -3.38 9.47
C ILE A 37 -11.33 -3.21 10.93
N ARG A 38 -11.21 -1.94 11.38
CA ARG A 38 -10.82 -1.58 12.75
C ARG A 38 -11.97 -1.71 13.74
N GLU A 39 -13.20 -1.50 13.27
CA GLU A 39 -14.42 -1.51 14.08
C GLU A 39 -15.12 -2.88 14.09
N LEU A 40 -14.85 -3.73 13.11
CA LEU A 40 -15.47 -5.05 12.99
C LEU A 40 -15.16 -5.95 14.20
N GLY A 41 -16.19 -6.61 14.72
CA GLY A 41 -16.00 -7.65 15.74
C GLY A 41 -15.22 -8.86 15.20
N ALA A 42 -15.58 -9.32 14.00
CA ALA A 42 -14.95 -10.46 13.33
C ALA A 42 -14.76 -10.20 11.83
N ILE A 43 -13.80 -10.91 11.24
CA ILE A 43 -13.58 -10.93 9.79
C ILE A 43 -14.32 -12.14 9.24
N ASP A 44 -15.45 -11.89 8.60
CA ASP A 44 -16.23 -12.92 7.93
C ASP A 44 -15.92 -12.98 6.41
N GLU A 45 -16.47 -14.00 5.74
CA GLU A 45 -16.27 -14.17 4.30
C GLU A 45 -16.88 -13.03 3.48
N ALA A 46 -17.98 -12.42 3.94
CA ALA A 46 -18.66 -11.35 3.23
C ALA A 46 -17.82 -10.07 3.18
N PHE A 47 -17.21 -9.69 4.31
CA PHE A 47 -16.21 -8.65 4.40
C PHE A 47 -14.98 -9.01 3.58
N LEU A 48 -14.42 -10.21 3.77
CA LEU A 48 -13.21 -10.64 3.05
C LEU A 48 -13.41 -10.56 1.53
N ARG A 49 -14.57 -10.98 1.01
CA ARG A 49 -14.89 -10.90 -0.42
C ARG A 49 -14.85 -9.46 -0.94
N ARG A 50 -15.47 -8.51 -0.22
CA ARG A 50 -15.44 -7.09 -0.60
C ARG A 50 -14.01 -6.54 -0.54
N TRP A 51 -13.27 -6.90 0.51
CA TRP A 51 -11.90 -6.48 0.72
C TRP A 51 -10.96 -6.98 -0.39
N LEU A 52 -11.03 -8.26 -0.72
CA LEU A 52 -10.28 -8.86 -1.83
C LEU A 52 -10.65 -8.23 -3.18
N GLY A 53 -11.92 -7.83 -3.36
CA GLY A 53 -12.39 -7.12 -4.55
C GLY A 53 -11.73 -5.74 -4.69
N LEU A 54 -11.79 -4.93 -3.63
CA LEU A 54 -11.15 -3.60 -3.58
C LEU A 54 -9.67 -3.67 -3.95
N TRP A 55 -8.94 -4.63 -3.37
CA TRP A 55 -7.51 -4.77 -3.55
C TRP A 55 -7.08 -5.58 -4.78
N MET A 56 -8.05 -6.02 -5.61
CA MET A 56 -7.84 -6.88 -6.78
C MET A 56 -7.12 -8.20 -6.46
N LEU A 57 -7.32 -8.74 -5.26
CA LEU A 57 -6.68 -9.96 -4.76
C LEU A 57 -7.55 -11.22 -4.90
N ALA A 58 -8.79 -11.08 -5.37
CA ALA A 58 -9.75 -12.19 -5.45
C ALA A 58 -9.27 -13.36 -6.33
N ARG A 59 -8.50 -13.09 -7.39
CA ARG A 59 -7.96 -14.14 -8.29
C ARG A 59 -6.88 -14.99 -7.59
N SER A 60 -6.05 -14.35 -6.78
CA SER A 60 -4.98 -15.03 -6.02
C SER A 60 -5.49 -15.74 -4.77
N ASN A 61 -6.72 -15.43 -4.33
CA ASN A 61 -7.36 -15.96 -3.13
C ASN A 61 -8.75 -16.52 -3.48
N PRO A 62 -8.79 -17.72 -4.13
CA PRO A 62 -10.02 -18.30 -4.62
C PRO A 62 -10.91 -18.81 -3.48
N THR A 63 -12.22 -18.95 -3.75
CA THR A 63 -13.27 -19.25 -2.77
C THR A 63 -12.93 -20.36 -1.76
N PRO A 64 -12.35 -21.51 -2.15
CA PRO A 64 -12.07 -22.59 -1.19
C PRO A 64 -11.15 -22.22 -0.02
N TYR A 65 -10.30 -21.20 -0.18
CA TYR A 65 -9.37 -20.76 0.87
C TYR A 65 -9.95 -19.66 1.75
N ARG A 66 -11.04 -19.01 1.32
CA ARG A 66 -11.56 -17.80 1.98
C ARG A 66 -12.06 -18.03 3.40
N PRO A 67 -12.70 -19.16 3.75
CA PRO A 67 -13.11 -19.39 5.14
C PRO A 67 -11.93 -19.42 6.11
N LEU A 68 -10.88 -20.20 5.78
CA LEU A 68 -9.68 -20.29 6.61
C LEU A 68 -8.90 -18.97 6.60
N LEU A 69 -8.77 -18.31 5.45
CA LEU A 69 -8.15 -17.00 5.34
C LEU A 69 -8.86 -15.95 6.19
N ALA A 70 -10.20 -15.91 6.21
CA ALA A 70 -10.95 -14.99 7.05
C ALA A 70 -10.69 -15.25 8.54
N ALA A 71 -10.69 -16.52 8.94
CA ALA A 71 -10.38 -16.92 10.32
C ALA A 71 -8.97 -16.51 10.75
N GLU A 72 -7.94 -16.82 9.96
CA GLU A 72 -6.54 -16.45 10.23
C GLU A 72 -6.35 -14.92 10.23
N LEU A 73 -7.00 -14.21 9.30
CA LEU A 73 -6.97 -12.76 9.27
C LEU A 73 -7.56 -12.15 10.56
N GLY A 74 -8.66 -12.70 11.05
CA GLY A 74 -9.35 -12.21 12.24
C GLY A 74 -8.66 -12.56 13.56
N THR A 75 -8.07 -13.76 13.64
CA THR A 75 -7.57 -14.33 14.91
C THR A 75 -6.06 -14.25 15.09
N VAL A 76 -5.29 -14.19 14.01
CA VAL A 76 -3.82 -14.14 14.06
C VAL A 76 -3.29 -12.83 13.49
N VAL A 77 -3.60 -12.52 12.24
CA VAL A 77 -2.98 -11.39 11.51
C VAL A 77 -3.42 -10.05 12.07
N ARG A 78 -4.73 -9.79 12.20
CA ARG A 78 -5.23 -8.51 12.71
C ARG A 78 -4.73 -8.21 14.13
N PRO A 79 -4.84 -9.12 15.13
CA PRO A 79 -4.34 -8.85 16.47
C PRO A 79 -2.84 -8.56 16.50
N ALA A 80 -2.04 -9.34 15.77
CA ALA A 80 -0.59 -9.13 15.70
C ALA A 80 -0.22 -7.75 15.14
N LEU A 81 -0.88 -7.32 14.05
CA LEU A 81 -0.61 -6.02 13.42
C LEU A 81 -1.08 -4.83 14.27
N ILE A 82 -2.16 -4.99 15.04
CA ILE A 82 -2.63 -3.94 15.95
C ILE A 82 -1.66 -3.77 17.12
N ALA A 83 -1.22 -4.88 17.73
CA ALA A 83 -0.36 -4.86 18.91
C ALA A 83 1.10 -4.49 18.61
N ALA A 84 1.55 -4.66 17.37
CA ALA A 84 2.95 -4.44 17.03
C ALA A 84 3.37 -2.95 17.05
N PRO A 85 4.59 -2.66 17.56
CA PRO A 85 5.20 -1.35 17.39
C PRO A 85 5.57 -1.11 15.92
N GLU A 86 5.66 0.17 15.52
CA GLU A 86 5.79 0.58 14.11
C GLU A 86 7.04 -0.02 13.45
N GLU A 87 8.14 -0.08 14.17
CA GLU A 87 9.43 -0.57 13.69
C GLU A 87 9.42 -2.08 13.40
N ARG A 88 8.47 -2.83 14.01
CA ARG A 88 8.31 -4.27 13.81
C ARG A 88 7.36 -4.62 12.68
N LEU A 89 6.46 -3.72 12.29
CA LEU A 89 5.48 -3.97 11.24
C LEU A 89 6.09 -4.51 9.93
N PRO A 90 7.26 -4.04 9.45
CA PRO A 90 7.78 -4.50 8.16
C PRO A 90 8.22 -5.97 8.19
N ALA A 91 8.93 -6.37 9.25
CA ALA A 91 9.31 -7.76 9.45
C ALA A 91 8.06 -8.63 9.66
N LEU A 92 7.14 -8.15 10.49
CA LEU A 92 5.91 -8.85 10.84
C LEU A 92 5.03 -9.15 9.61
N VAL A 93 4.94 -8.25 8.63
CA VAL A 93 4.22 -8.51 7.37
C VAL A 93 4.75 -9.76 6.64
N SER A 94 6.07 -9.94 6.61
CA SER A 94 6.69 -11.10 5.95
C SER A 94 6.52 -12.38 6.76
N GLU A 95 6.64 -12.28 8.08
CA GLU A 95 6.39 -13.38 9.03
C GLU A 95 4.94 -13.88 8.91
N LEU A 96 3.96 -12.96 8.95
CA LEU A 96 2.53 -13.28 8.83
C LEU A 96 2.17 -13.84 7.44
N ALA A 97 2.78 -13.34 6.37
CA ALA A 97 2.57 -13.90 5.03
C ALA A 97 3.04 -15.36 4.93
N SER A 98 4.18 -15.67 5.58
CA SER A 98 4.71 -17.04 5.67
C SER A 98 3.82 -17.91 6.56
N GLY A 99 3.31 -17.35 7.67
CA GLY A 99 2.36 -18.02 8.56
C GLY A 99 1.06 -18.42 7.87
N LEU A 100 0.44 -17.51 7.09
CA LEU A 100 -0.77 -17.82 6.31
C LEU A 100 -0.55 -18.94 5.30
N GLN A 101 0.63 -18.97 4.65
CA GLN A 101 0.98 -20.04 3.74
C GLN A 101 1.14 -21.38 4.48
N ALA A 102 1.86 -21.38 5.61
CA ALA A 102 2.07 -22.58 6.42
C ALA A 102 0.78 -23.16 6.99
N ALA A 103 -0.18 -22.30 7.36
CA ALA A 103 -1.52 -22.70 7.79
C ALA A 103 -2.41 -23.23 6.65
N GLY A 104 -1.98 -23.13 5.39
CA GLY A 104 -2.81 -23.50 4.23
C GLY A 104 -3.92 -22.50 3.93
N ALA A 105 -3.91 -21.32 4.54
CA ALA A 105 -4.88 -20.24 4.30
C ALA A 105 -4.69 -19.56 2.94
N THR A 106 -3.51 -19.71 2.33
CA THR A 106 -3.20 -19.22 0.98
C THR A 106 -2.48 -20.28 0.15
N ARG A 107 -2.59 -20.20 -1.18
CA ARG A 107 -1.91 -21.13 -2.12
C ARG A 107 -0.38 -20.99 -2.15
N GLY A 108 0.15 -19.88 -1.65
CA GLY A 108 1.56 -19.54 -1.69
C GLY A 108 1.80 -18.30 -0.83
N LEU A 109 3.03 -17.79 -0.87
CA LEU A 109 3.41 -16.61 -0.11
C LEU A 109 2.67 -15.36 -0.63
N GLN A 110 1.85 -14.73 0.22
CA GLN A 110 0.99 -13.60 -0.16
C GLN A 110 1.38 -12.30 0.55
N THR A 111 2.63 -11.85 0.37
CA THR A 111 3.13 -10.57 0.95
C THR A 111 2.28 -9.35 0.54
N SER A 112 1.77 -9.32 -0.70
CA SER A 112 0.87 -8.25 -1.15
C SER A 112 -0.46 -8.25 -0.39
N LEU A 113 -1.01 -9.42 -0.04
CA LEU A 113 -2.22 -9.52 0.77
C LEU A 113 -1.98 -8.97 2.18
N VAL A 114 -0.93 -9.43 2.85
CA VAL A 114 -0.67 -9.04 4.24
C VAL A 114 -0.30 -7.55 4.35
N SER A 115 0.51 -7.02 3.44
CA SER A 115 0.84 -5.58 3.43
C SER A 115 -0.38 -4.69 3.17
N LYS A 116 -1.27 -5.06 2.25
CA LYS A 116 -2.52 -4.31 2.01
C LYS A 116 -3.47 -4.39 3.20
N PHE A 117 -3.49 -5.53 3.88
CA PHE A 117 -4.27 -5.73 5.09
C PHE A 117 -3.72 -4.89 6.25
N ALA A 118 -2.40 -4.88 6.43
CA ALA A 118 -1.70 -4.02 7.37
C ALA A 118 -1.92 -2.53 7.06
N PHE A 119 -1.87 -2.13 5.79
CA PHE A 119 -2.20 -0.76 5.36
C PHE A 119 -3.64 -0.38 5.73
N SER A 120 -4.60 -1.30 5.56
CA SER A 120 -5.99 -1.06 5.96
C SER A 120 -6.13 -0.79 7.47
N LEU A 121 -5.24 -1.33 8.31
CA LEU A 121 -5.23 -1.12 9.76
C LEU A 121 -4.40 0.10 10.20
N ARG A 122 -3.24 0.32 9.56
CA ARG A 122 -2.20 1.30 9.94
C ARG A 122 -1.75 2.13 8.73
N PRO A 123 -2.66 2.90 8.09
CA PRO A 123 -2.40 3.56 6.80
C PRO A 123 -1.30 4.63 6.86
N GLU A 124 -1.07 5.22 8.03
CA GLU A 124 -0.04 6.25 8.24
C GLU A 124 1.39 5.71 8.30
N VAL A 125 1.54 4.40 8.50
CA VAL A 125 2.81 3.77 8.90
C VAL A 125 3.31 2.79 7.84
N ILE A 126 2.37 2.06 7.24
CA ILE A 126 2.64 0.98 6.30
C ILE A 126 2.17 1.43 4.91
N VAL A 127 2.76 0.87 3.86
CA VAL A 127 2.30 1.06 2.48
C VAL A 127 1.98 -0.28 1.82
N PRO A 128 0.99 -0.36 0.92
CA PRO A 128 0.70 -1.61 0.25
C PRO A 128 1.88 -2.05 -0.61
N TYR A 129 2.17 -3.35 -0.63
CA TYR A 129 3.16 -3.92 -1.54
C TYR A 129 2.50 -4.10 -2.92
N ASP A 130 2.94 -3.31 -3.90
CA ASP A 130 2.48 -3.36 -5.27
C ASP A 130 3.63 -3.69 -6.25
N LYS A 131 3.34 -4.53 -7.24
CA LYS A 131 4.33 -4.95 -8.24
C LYS A 131 4.86 -3.77 -9.04
N ARG A 132 4.00 -2.81 -9.41
CA ARG A 132 4.36 -1.63 -10.20
C ARG A 132 5.13 -0.64 -9.35
N ALA A 133 4.67 -0.34 -8.14
CA ALA A 133 5.42 0.51 -7.21
C ALA A 133 6.83 -0.04 -6.95
N ARG A 134 6.97 -1.35 -6.71
CA ARG A 134 8.28 -1.99 -6.56
C ARG A 134 9.14 -1.89 -7.81
N GLN A 135 8.54 -2.04 -9.00
CA GLN A 135 9.28 -1.86 -10.25
C GLN A 135 9.81 -0.43 -10.37
N GLY A 136 8.97 0.58 -10.14
CA GLY A 136 9.38 1.99 -10.18
C GLY A 136 10.47 2.30 -9.15
N LEU A 137 10.34 1.80 -7.92
CA LEU A 137 11.40 1.90 -6.91
C LEU A 137 12.71 1.24 -7.39
N GLY A 138 12.63 0.06 -8.01
CA GLY A 138 13.80 -0.63 -8.54
C GLY A 138 14.50 0.17 -9.64
N GLU A 139 13.74 0.86 -10.50
CA GLU A 139 14.27 1.79 -11.50
C GLU A 139 14.98 2.97 -10.83
N MET A 140 14.42 3.55 -9.76
CA MET A 140 15.07 4.64 -9.01
C MET A 140 16.35 4.21 -8.29
N PHE A 141 16.42 2.98 -7.78
CA PHE A 141 17.64 2.45 -7.16
C PHE A 141 18.67 1.91 -8.18
N GLY A 142 18.32 1.83 -9.47
CA GLY A 142 19.15 1.15 -10.47
C GLY A 142 19.35 -0.34 -10.18
N ARG A 143 18.47 -0.97 -9.38
CA ARG A 143 18.54 -2.40 -9.03
C ARG A 143 17.16 -2.98 -8.78
N ARG A 144 16.99 -4.26 -9.11
CA ARG A 144 15.75 -4.99 -8.82
C ARG A 144 15.61 -5.23 -7.31
N LEU A 145 14.45 -4.87 -6.75
CA LEU A 145 14.07 -5.26 -5.39
C LEU A 145 13.56 -6.71 -5.37
N PRO A 146 13.97 -7.55 -4.40
CA PRO A 146 13.51 -8.94 -4.31
C PRO A 146 11.98 -9.07 -4.23
N ASP A 147 11.46 -10.17 -4.76
CA ASP A 147 10.06 -10.54 -4.56
C ASP A 147 9.84 -10.95 -3.09
N HIS A 148 8.69 -10.58 -2.53
CA HIS A 148 8.26 -10.94 -1.16
C HIS A 148 9.08 -10.38 0.02
N ASP A 149 10.17 -9.64 -0.23
CA ASP A 149 10.92 -8.92 0.79
C ASP A 149 10.26 -7.57 1.11
N TYR A 150 9.30 -7.60 2.03
CA TYR A 150 8.58 -6.40 2.44
C TYR A 150 9.46 -5.40 3.23
N PRO A 151 10.34 -5.82 4.16
CA PRO A 151 11.28 -4.92 4.81
C PRO A 151 12.14 -4.12 3.83
N ALA A 152 12.76 -4.79 2.85
CA ALA A 152 13.57 -4.10 1.85
C ALA A 152 12.72 -3.17 0.98
N TYR A 153 11.50 -3.59 0.62
CA TYR A 153 10.56 -2.75 -0.12
C TYR A 153 10.17 -1.49 0.64
N LEU A 154 9.79 -1.60 1.92
CA LEU A 154 9.35 -0.44 2.70
C LEU A 154 10.51 0.51 3.01
N ALA A 155 11.70 -0.01 3.31
CA ALA A 155 12.90 0.81 3.49
C ALA A 155 13.25 1.57 2.19
N ALA A 156 13.16 0.89 1.05
CA ALA A 156 13.31 1.47 -0.27
C ALA A 156 12.26 2.57 -0.55
N PHE A 157 11.00 2.31 -0.17
CA PHE A 157 9.90 3.26 -0.31
C PHE A 157 10.16 4.53 0.50
N HIS A 158 10.39 4.42 1.81
CA HIS A 158 10.56 5.59 2.69
C HIS A 158 11.71 6.48 2.25
N ARG A 159 12.83 5.86 1.84
CA ARG A 159 13.98 6.60 1.34
C ARG A 159 13.64 7.57 0.20
N PHE A 160 12.72 7.18 -0.69
CA PHE A 160 12.31 8.04 -1.80
C PHE A 160 11.04 8.85 -1.50
N ALA A 161 10.20 8.41 -0.57
CA ALA A 161 9.00 9.13 -0.17
C ALA A 161 9.31 10.50 0.46
N ASP A 162 10.39 10.61 1.24
CA ASP A 162 10.78 11.90 1.84
C ASP A 162 11.22 12.90 0.76
N ALA A 163 12.06 12.45 -0.18
CA ALA A 163 12.48 13.27 -1.31
C ALA A 163 11.32 13.60 -2.25
N PHE A 164 10.38 12.67 -2.44
CA PHE A 164 9.16 12.88 -3.21
C PHE A 164 8.26 13.91 -2.54
N SER A 165 8.13 13.87 -1.21
CA SER A 165 7.32 14.82 -0.45
C SER A 165 7.86 16.24 -0.60
N ALA A 166 9.18 16.41 -0.49
CA ALA A 166 9.83 17.69 -0.76
C ALA A 166 9.64 18.16 -2.21
N HIS A 167 9.70 17.25 -3.18
CA HIS A 167 9.43 17.56 -4.58
C HIS A 167 7.98 17.98 -4.80
N LEU A 168 7.01 17.28 -4.19
CA LEU A 168 5.59 17.57 -4.26
C LEU A 168 5.29 18.98 -3.72
N ASP A 169 5.93 19.34 -2.60
CA ASP A 169 5.80 20.68 -2.01
C ASP A 169 6.43 21.76 -2.88
N GLY A 170 7.62 21.50 -3.43
CA GLY A 170 8.29 22.43 -4.34
C GLY A 170 7.50 22.72 -5.63
N THR A 171 6.58 21.82 -6.01
CA THR A 171 5.65 22.02 -7.14
C THR A 171 4.33 22.69 -6.75
N GLY A 172 4.08 22.92 -5.45
CA GLY A 172 2.84 23.49 -4.93
C GLY A 172 1.63 22.55 -4.97
N VAL A 173 1.80 21.26 -5.32
CA VAL A 173 0.68 20.32 -5.47
C VAL A 173 0.00 20.04 -4.12
N THR A 174 0.78 19.91 -3.04
CA THR A 174 0.24 19.67 -1.69
C THR A 174 -0.72 20.78 -1.26
N GLU A 175 -0.31 22.04 -1.41
CA GLU A 175 -1.12 23.22 -1.05
C GLU A 175 -2.30 23.39 -2.02
N ALA A 176 -2.08 23.29 -3.33
CA ALA A 176 -3.12 23.47 -4.34
C ALA A 176 -4.26 22.44 -4.25
N MET A 177 -4.03 21.29 -3.60
CA MET A 177 -5.04 20.24 -3.39
C MET A 177 -5.55 20.17 -1.96
N TRP A 178 -5.22 21.12 -1.10
CA TRP A 178 -5.57 21.11 0.33
C TRP A 178 -7.06 20.82 0.56
N ASP A 179 -7.93 21.56 -0.13
CA ASP A 179 -9.39 21.43 0.01
C ASP A 179 -9.92 20.05 -0.43
N ASP A 180 -9.17 19.32 -1.25
CA ASP A 180 -9.54 17.99 -1.73
C ASP A 180 -9.10 16.89 -0.75
N TRP A 181 -7.86 16.93 -0.24
CA TRP A 181 -7.30 15.85 0.57
C TRP A 181 -7.56 16.01 2.07
N ALA A 182 -7.48 17.24 2.61
CA ALA A 182 -7.56 17.48 4.05
C ALA A 182 -8.86 17.00 4.71
N PRO A 183 -10.03 17.05 4.03
CA PRO A 183 -11.27 16.53 4.61
C PRO A 183 -11.33 15.01 4.77
N VAL A 184 -10.50 14.24 4.04
CA VAL A 184 -10.65 12.77 3.94
C VAL A 184 -9.45 11.98 4.46
N MET A 185 -8.27 12.59 4.53
CA MET A 185 -7.04 11.93 4.97
C MET A 185 -6.08 12.92 5.65
N SER A 186 -5.16 12.40 6.46
CA SER A 186 -4.08 13.21 6.99
C SER A 186 -3.11 13.61 5.89
N GLU A 187 -2.32 14.66 6.13
CA GLU A 187 -1.26 15.08 5.21
C GLU A 187 -0.21 13.97 5.02
N ARG A 188 0.16 13.26 6.09
CA ARG A 188 1.12 12.16 6.04
C ARG A 188 0.62 11.03 5.15
N LEU A 189 -0.63 10.64 5.30
CA LEU A 189 -1.26 9.63 4.45
C LEU A 189 -1.36 10.10 3.00
N PHE A 190 -1.74 11.35 2.76
CA PHE A 190 -1.77 11.93 1.41
C PHE A 190 -0.40 11.81 0.73
N ARG A 191 0.67 12.27 1.38
CA ARG A 191 2.05 12.22 0.85
C ARG A 191 2.50 10.78 0.55
N MET A 192 2.31 9.88 1.51
CA MET A 192 2.69 8.47 1.36
C MET A 192 1.90 7.78 0.25
N ARG A 193 0.59 8.03 0.16
CA ARG A 193 -0.25 7.42 -0.88
C ARG A 193 0.04 8.02 -2.26
N ALA A 194 0.29 9.33 -2.35
CA ALA A 194 0.71 10.00 -3.59
C ALA A 194 2.06 9.46 -4.09
N ALA A 195 3.02 9.24 -3.19
CA ALA A 195 4.30 8.61 -3.51
C ALA A 195 4.11 7.20 -4.09
N ASP A 196 3.26 6.37 -3.47
CA ASP A 196 2.97 5.03 -3.99
C ASP A 196 2.38 5.06 -5.39
N LYS A 197 1.37 5.93 -5.61
CA LYS A 197 0.77 6.13 -6.94
C LYS A 197 1.81 6.62 -7.96
N TYR A 198 2.70 7.52 -7.57
CA TYR A 198 3.79 7.98 -8.42
C TYR A 198 4.75 6.84 -8.79
N PHE A 199 5.18 6.02 -7.82
CA PHE A 199 6.05 4.87 -8.09
C PHE A 199 5.36 3.81 -8.94
N MET A 200 4.03 3.65 -8.83
CA MET A 200 3.26 2.81 -9.76
C MET A 200 3.33 3.34 -11.19
N LEU A 201 3.16 4.65 -11.41
CA LEU A 201 3.32 5.26 -12.74
C LEU A 201 4.72 5.03 -13.30
N LEU A 202 5.74 5.25 -12.47
CA LEU A 202 7.13 5.02 -12.85
C LEU A 202 7.37 3.55 -13.25
N GLY A 203 6.83 2.59 -12.49
CA GLY A 203 6.87 1.17 -12.84
C GLY A 203 5.96 0.74 -14.00
N GLY A 204 5.44 1.69 -14.79
CA GLY A 204 4.67 1.45 -15.99
C GLY A 204 3.19 1.15 -15.76
N PHE A 205 2.59 1.66 -14.67
CA PHE A 205 1.12 1.70 -14.56
C PHE A 205 0.56 2.76 -15.52
N PRO A 206 -0.47 2.46 -16.34
CA PRO A 206 -0.99 3.41 -17.32
C PRO A 206 -1.59 4.66 -16.66
N VAL A 207 -1.15 5.84 -17.13
CA VAL A 207 -1.59 7.15 -16.61
C VAL A 207 -3.10 7.31 -16.77
N GLU A 208 -3.65 6.89 -17.91
CA GLU A 208 -5.08 7.00 -18.22
C GLU A 208 -5.92 6.17 -17.25
N ARG A 209 -5.44 4.98 -16.88
CA ARG A 209 -6.11 4.14 -15.88
C ARG A 209 -6.08 4.78 -14.51
N MET A 210 -4.94 5.33 -14.10
CA MET A 210 -4.81 5.99 -12.80
C MET A 210 -5.64 7.28 -12.72
N ALA A 211 -5.77 7.98 -13.84
CA ALA A 211 -6.64 9.14 -13.98
C ALA A 211 -8.13 8.78 -13.86
N CYS A 212 -8.52 7.52 -14.01
CA CYS A 212 -9.90 7.05 -13.87
C CYS A 212 -10.23 6.38 -12.52
N ASP A 213 -9.24 6.13 -11.65
CA ASP A 213 -9.44 5.63 -10.27
C ASP A 213 -10.42 6.51 -9.47
#